data_AF-A0A950FCV3-F1
#
_entry.id   AF-A0A950FCV3-F1
#
_cell.length_a   1.000
_cell.length_b   1.000
_cell.length_c   1.000
_cell.angle_alpha   90.00
_cell.angle_beta   90.00
_cell.angle_gamma   90.00
#
_symmetry.space_group_name_H-M   'P 1'
#
loop_
_entity.id
_entity.type
_entity.pdbx_description
1 polymer ?
#
loop_
_entity_poly.entity_id
_entity_poly.type
_entity_poly.pdbx_seq_one_letter_code
_entity_poly.pdbx_strand_id
1 'polypeptide(L)'
;MTQPVTRNSVVSLLGTPHATEGSLNDPVERQEFGIHYNEKWTYKDLGDDPAGVPNRVIYWHRYDFVATMVRANENDEWRPDTKLIEAADAVNARLATVHDHHPSYPNHGRYRPVSQPQDWRDLGGYMQDEATGRRINKTEP
;
A
#
# COMPACT_ATOMS: atom_id res chain seq x y z
N MET A 1 -10.10 -8.63 -14.77
CA MET A 1 -8.89 -8.37 -13.98
C MET A 1 -9.32 -8.41 -12.52
N THR A 2 -8.87 -9.41 -11.76
CA THR A 2 -9.16 -9.54 -10.32
C THR A 2 -8.38 -8.45 -9.59
N GLN A 3 -9.02 -7.67 -8.73
CA GLN A 3 -8.31 -6.65 -7.98
C GLN A 3 -7.61 -7.32 -6.78
N PRO A 4 -6.42 -6.84 -6.37
CA PRO A 4 -5.80 -7.40 -5.17
C PRO A 4 -6.67 -7.14 -3.95
N VAL A 5 -6.77 -8.14 -3.06
CA VAL A 5 -7.45 -7.99 -1.77
C VAL A 5 -6.76 -6.87 -0.98
N THR A 6 -7.51 -5.85 -0.59
CA THR A 6 -6.98 -4.69 0.13
C THR A 6 -7.37 -4.76 1.61
N ARG A 7 -6.53 -4.20 2.49
CA ARG A 7 -6.87 -4.08 3.93
C ARG A 7 -8.22 -3.38 4.15
N ASN A 8 -8.51 -2.34 3.36
CA ASN A 8 -9.78 -1.62 3.47
C ASN A 8 -10.98 -2.49 3.11
N SER A 9 -10.87 -3.34 2.08
CA SER A 9 -11.93 -4.30 1.75
C SER A 9 -12.16 -5.31 2.87
N VAL A 10 -11.08 -5.81 3.49
CA VAL A 10 -11.16 -6.72 4.63
C VAL A 10 -11.79 -6.05 5.85
N VAL A 11 -11.37 -4.83 6.20
CA VAL A 11 -11.94 -4.08 7.33
C VAL A 11 -13.40 -3.72 7.08
N SER A 12 -13.78 -3.44 5.84
CA SER A 12 -15.17 -3.16 5.47
C SER A 12 -16.07 -4.40 5.58
N LEU A 13 -15.50 -5.61 5.39
CA LEU A 13 -16.23 -6.88 5.50
C LEU A 13 -16.29 -7.39 6.94
N LEU A 14 -15.16 -7.40 7.65
CA LEU A 14 -15.00 -8.09 8.93
C LEU A 14 -14.87 -7.14 10.13
N GLY A 15 -14.76 -5.84 9.88
CA GLY A 15 -14.41 -4.85 10.89
C GLY A 15 -12.93 -4.89 11.27
N THR A 16 -12.63 -4.26 12.41
CA THR A 16 -11.28 -4.21 12.97
C THR A 16 -10.88 -5.58 13.54
N PRO A 17 -9.66 -6.07 13.30
CA PRO A 17 -9.19 -7.31 13.91
C PRO A 17 -9.16 -7.22 15.44
N HIS A 18 -9.35 -8.36 16.09
CA HIS A 18 -9.27 -8.48 17.55
C HIS A 18 -7.83 -8.32 18.05
N ALA A 19 -6.88 -8.85 17.27
CA ALA A 19 -5.47 -8.71 17.53
C ALA A 19 -4.70 -8.57 16.22
N THR A 20 -3.67 -7.73 16.26
CA THR A 20 -2.70 -7.56 15.19
C THR A 20 -1.33 -7.90 15.74
N GLU A 21 -0.64 -8.82 15.10
CA GLU A 21 0.72 -9.23 15.46
C GLU A 21 1.68 -8.85 14.33
N GLY A 22 2.80 -8.20 14.67
CA GLY A 22 3.75 -7.70 13.69
C GLY A 22 3.34 -6.35 13.10
N SER A 23 4.00 -5.96 12.02
CA SER A 23 3.78 -4.67 11.34
C SER A 23 4.24 -4.77 9.89
N LEU A 24 3.57 -4.05 8.99
CA LEU A 24 3.93 -4.04 7.56
C LEU A 24 5.32 -3.44 7.31
N ASN A 25 5.77 -2.56 8.19
CA ASN A 25 7.05 -1.89 8.10
C ASN A 25 8.18 -2.68 8.80
N ASP A 26 7.84 -3.80 9.44
CA ASP A 26 8.84 -4.64 10.09
C ASP A 26 9.59 -5.45 9.04
N PRO A 27 10.91 -5.31 8.91
CA PRO A 27 11.70 -6.13 7.98
C PRO A 27 11.73 -7.61 8.39
N VAL A 28 11.33 -7.94 9.61
CA VAL A 28 11.34 -9.32 10.10
C VAL A 28 10.17 -10.10 9.50
N GLU A 29 10.51 -11.10 8.69
CA GLU A 29 9.56 -12.08 8.18
C GLU A 29 9.34 -13.19 9.22
N ARG A 30 8.09 -13.59 9.38
CA ARG A 30 7.64 -14.68 10.25
C ARG A 30 7.04 -15.79 9.40
N GLN A 31 6.95 -17.00 9.96
CA GLN A 31 6.38 -18.15 9.27
C GLN A 31 5.36 -18.89 10.14
N GLU A 32 4.18 -19.18 9.59
CA GLU A 32 3.14 -19.99 10.22
C GLU A 32 2.41 -20.80 9.13
N PHE A 33 2.15 -22.08 9.35
CA PHE A 33 1.54 -22.97 8.34
C PHE A 33 2.23 -22.97 6.96
N GLY A 34 3.55 -22.71 6.93
CA GLY A 34 4.32 -22.55 5.70
C GLY A 34 4.14 -21.20 5.00
N ILE A 35 3.32 -20.29 5.53
CA ILE A 35 3.06 -18.94 5.01
C ILE A 35 4.08 -17.97 5.60
N HIS A 36 4.72 -17.18 4.74
CA HIS A 36 5.62 -16.10 5.15
C HIS A 36 4.86 -14.78 5.25
N TYR A 37 5.01 -14.05 6.36
CA TYR A 37 4.25 -12.83 6.63
C TYR A 37 5.02 -11.84 7.50
N ASN A 38 4.67 -10.56 7.43
CA ASN A 38 5.15 -9.50 8.33
C ASN A 38 4.09 -9.15 9.38
N GLU A 39 2.81 -9.22 9.01
CA GLU A 39 1.69 -8.90 9.88
C GLU A 39 0.60 -9.98 9.81
N LYS A 40 0.04 -10.31 10.96
CA LYS A 40 -1.05 -11.26 11.13
C LYS A 40 -2.21 -10.57 11.81
N TRP A 41 -3.39 -10.68 11.22
CA TRP A 41 -4.65 -10.21 11.79
C TRP A 41 -5.46 -11.40 12.29
N THR A 42 -5.91 -11.33 13.52
CA THR A 42 -6.73 -12.37 14.15
C THR A 42 -8.12 -11.84 14.45
N TYR A 43 -9.12 -12.60 14.03
CA TYR A 43 -10.53 -12.37 14.29
C TYR A 43 -11.12 -13.55 15.06
N LYS A 44 -11.95 -13.23 16.05
CA LYS A 44 -12.70 -14.18 16.87
C LYS A 44 -14.18 -13.79 16.82
N ASP A 45 -15.05 -14.74 17.12
CA ASP A 45 -16.49 -14.50 17.28
C ASP A 45 -17.16 -13.69 16.14
N LEU A 46 -16.69 -13.89 14.90
CA LEU A 46 -17.27 -13.24 13.72
C LEU A 46 -18.70 -13.74 13.47
N GLY A 47 -19.65 -12.81 13.42
CA GLY A 47 -21.05 -13.09 13.07
C GLY A 47 -21.29 -13.22 11.56
N ASP A 48 -20.65 -12.36 10.76
CA ASP A 48 -20.92 -12.21 9.32
C ASP A 48 -19.69 -12.56 8.45
N ASP A 49 -18.93 -13.58 8.84
CA ASP A 49 -17.79 -14.03 8.07
C ASP A 49 -18.21 -14.63 6.70
N PRO A 50 -17.55 -14.30 5.57
CA PRO A 50 -17.87 -14.87 4.26
C PRO A 50 -17.81 -16.40 4.20
N ALA A 51 -16.98 -17.04 5.04
CA ALA A 51 -16.88 -18.49 5.14
C ALA A 51 -17.86 -19.10 6.15
N GLY A 52 -18.63 -18.29 6.89
CA GLY A 52 -19.63 -18.73 7.86
C GLY A 52 -19.00 -19.32 9.12
N VAL A 53 -17.83 -18.84 9.51
CA VAL A 53 -17.03 -19.36 10.63
C VAL A 53 -16.61 -18.22 11.57
N PRO A 54 -16.62 -18.44 12.89
CA PRO A 54 -16.39 -17.36 13.85
C PRO A 54 -14.91 -16.97 13.98
N ASN A 55 -13.97 -17.85 13.62
CA ASN A 55 -12.54 -17.59 13.79
C ASN A 55 -11.83 -17.52 12.44
N ARG A 56 -11.09 -16.43 12.23
CA ARG A 56 -10.29 -16.18 11.03
C ARG A 56 -8.94 -15.58 11.38
N VAL A 57 -7.94 -15.99 10.62
CA VAL A 57 -6.64 -15.32 10.57
C VAL A 57 -6.36 -14.86 9.14
N ILE A 58 -5.75 -13.69 9.00
CA ILE A 58 -5.30 -13.13 7.73
C ILE A 58 -3.81 -12.80 7.84
N TYR A 59 -3.05 -13.18 6.81
CA TYR A 59 -1.61 -12.97 6.73
C TYR A 59 -1.29 -11.94 5.65
N TRP A 60 -0.47 -10.97 6.03
CA TRP A 60 0.02 -9.90 5.16
C TRP A 60 1.53 -9.98 5.05
N HIS A 61 2.04 -9.84 3.82
CA HIS A 61 3.45 -9.60 3.55
C HIS A 61 3.57 -8.18 3.00
N ARG A 62 4.18 -7.30 3.80
CA ARG A 62 4.11 -5.84 3.60
C ARG A 62 2.67 -5.39 3.31
N TYR A 63 2.36 -4.90 2.12
CA TYR A 63 1.02 -4.41 1.78
C TYR A 63 0.17 -5.44 1.02
N ASP A 64 0.73 -6.62 0.75
CA ASP A 64 0.11 -7.65 -0.06
C ASP A 64 -0.60 -8.69 0.80
N PHE A 65 -1.82 -9.04 0.39
CA PHE A 65 -2.55 -10.17 0.96
C PHE A 65 -1.86 -11.47 0.56
N VAL A 66 -1.54 -12.32 1.52
CA VAL A 66 -0.85 -13.59 1.28
C VAL A 66 -1.80 -14.77 1.38
N ALA A 67 -2.50 -14.86 2.51
CA ALA A 67 -3.34 -16.01 2.82
C ALA A 67 -4.36 -15.68 3.91
N THR A 68 -5.38 -16.52 4.00
CA THR A 68 -6.30 -16.53 5.13
C THR A 68 -6.58 -17.96 5.55
N MET A 69 -6.68 -18.15 6.86
CA MET A 69 -7.03 -19.41 7.50
C MET A 69 -8.31 -19.22 8.31
N VAL A 70 -9.14 -20.26 8.38
CA VAL A 70 -10.36 -20.27 9.18
C VAL A 70 -10.48 -21.54 10.01
N ARG A 71 -11.25 -21.47 11.11
CA ARG A 71 -11.68 -22.63 11.90
C ARG A 71 -13.05 -22.37 12.53
N ALA A 72 -13.87 -23.41 12.70
CA ALA A 72 -15.22 -23.19 13.23
C ALA A 72 -15.24 -23.08 14.77
N ASN A 73 -14.30 -23.72 15.46
CA ASN A 73 -14.14 -23.63 16.91
C ASN A 73 -12.66 -23.78 17.29
N GLU A 74 -12.33 -23.75 18.59
CA GLU A 74 -10.93 -23.85 19.05
C GLU A 74 -10.29 -25.24 18.88
N ASN A 75 -11.11 -26.30 18.80
CA ASN A 75 -10.68 -27.68 18.63
C ASN A 75 -10.52 -28.08 17.16
N ASP A 76 -11.15 -27.34 16.24
CA ASP A 76 -11.03 -27.58 14.81
C ASP A 76 -9.68 -27.09 14.27
N GLU A 77 -9.17 -27.82 13.29
CA GLU A 77 -7.95 -27.44 12.59
C GLU A 77 -8.15 -26.18 11.73
N TRP A 78 -7.09 -25.37 11.65
CA TRP A 78 -7.03 -24.27 10.71
C TRP A 78 -6.98 -24.80 9.28
N ARG A 79 -7.85 -24.28 8.43
CA ARG A 79 -7.89 -24.61 7.00
C ARG A 79 -7.80 -23.35 6.14
N PRO A 80 -7.20 -23.42 4.95
CA PRO A 80 -7.18 -22.30 4.02
C PRO A 80 -8.58 -21.96 3.55
N ASP A 81 -8.84 -20.67 3.31
CA ASP A 81 -10.11 -20.17 2.79
C ASP A 81 -9.91 -19.29 1.55
N THR A 82 -10.82 -19.43 0.58
CA THR A 82 -10.86 -18.62 -0.64
C THR A 82 -12.06 -17.66 -0.67
N LYS A 83 -13.06 -17.85 0.20
CA LYS A 83 -14.30 -17.07 0.17
C LYS A 83 -14.09 -15.61 0.54
N LEU A 84 -13.11 -15.32 1.41
CA LEU A 84 -12.74 -13.94 1.71
C LEU A 84 -12.27 -13.19 0.46
N ILE A 85 -11.53 -13.85 -0.43
CA ILE A 85 -10.98 -13.24 -1.65
C ILE A 85 -12.13 -12.82 -2.56
N GLU A 86 -13.08 -13.74 -2.79
CA GLU A 86 -14.28 -13.49 -3.60
C GLU A 86 -15.14 -12.34 -3.01
N ALA A 87 -15.32 -12.31 -1.69
CA ALA A 87 -16.06 -11.25 -1.02
C ALA A 87 -15.35 -9.89 -1.10
N ALA A 88 -14.03 -9.87 -0.92
CA ALA A 88 -13.21 -8.67 -1.01
C ALA A 88 -13.21 -8.07 -2.43
N ASP A 89 -13.14 -8.93 -3.45
CA ASP A 89 -13.27 -8.52 -4.85
C ASP A 89 -14.62 -7.85 -5.12
N ALA A 90 -15.71 -8.41 -4.61
CA ALA A 90 -17.04 -7.85 -4.75
C ALA A 90 -17.17 -6.46 -4.07
N VAL A 91 -16.50 -6.25 -2.93
CA VAL A 91 -16.46 -4.95 -2.25
C VAL A 91 -15.62 -3.94 -3.03
N ASN A 92 -14.42 -4.33 -3.48
CA ASN A 92 -13.56 -3.48 -4.29
C ASN A 92 -14.24 -3.03 -5.59
N ALA A 93 -14.97 -3.94 -6.26
CA ALA A 93 -15.74 -3.61 -7.46
C ALA A 93 -16.81 -2.53 -7.21
N ARG A 94 -17.41 -2.49 -6.01
CA ARG A 94 -18.36 -1.43 -5.62
C ARG A 94 -17.65 -0.11 -5.34
N LEU A 95 -16.47 -0.15 -4.73
CA LEU A 95 -15.66 1.04 -4.40
C LEU A 95 -14.96 1.67 -5.60
N ALA A 96 -14.79 0.94 -6.71
CA ALA A 96 -14.14 1.42 -7.93
C ALA A 96 -14.84 2.61 -8.62
N THR A 97 -15.98 3.07 -8.09
CA THR A 97 -16.74 4.22 -8.62
C THR A 97 -16.43 5.50 -7.85
N VAL A 98 -15.15 5.88 -7.71
CA VAL A 98 -14.81 7.29 -7.44
C VAL A 98 -14.48 7.91 -8.77
N HIS A 99 -15.48 8.52 -9.41
CA HIS A 99 -15.21 9.41 -10.53
C HIS A 99 -14.41 10.59 -9.96
N ASP A 100 -13.23 10.82 -10.53
CA ASP A 100 -12.49 12.04 -10.26
C ASP A 100 -13.34 13.21 -10.78
N HIS A 101 -14.09 13.83 -9.87
CA HIS A 101 -14.88 15.02 -10.16
C HIS A 101 -14.04 16.29 -10.10
N HIS A 102 -12.72 16.20 -9.91
CA HIS A 102 -11.88 17.36 -10.04
C HIS A 102 -11.90 17.82 -11.51
N PRO A 103 -12.45 19.02 -11.79
CA PRO A 103 -12.26 19.60 -13.11
C PRO A 103 -10.76 19.71 -13.33
N SER A 104 -10.29 19.34 -14.53
CA SER A 104 -8.91 19.59 -14.92
C SER A 104 -8.66 21.09 -14.75
N TYR A 105 -7.93 21.48 -13.70
CA TYR A 105 -7.64 22.89 -13.47
C TYR A 105 -6.83 23.38 -14.68
N PRO A 106 -7.33 24.36 -15.46
CA PRO A 106 -6.52 24.95 -16.51
C PRO A 106 -5.25 25.51 -15.87
N ASN A 107 -4.10 25.09 -16.40
CA ASN A 107 -2.80 25.53 -15.92
C ASN A 107 -2.66 27.04 -16.18
N HIS A 108 -3.04 27.86 -15.19
CA HIS A 108 -2.97 29.31 -15.26
C HIS A 108 -1.55 29.84 -15.03
N GLY A 109 -0.48 29.09 -15.37
CA GLY A 109 0.90 29.58 -15.51
C GLY A 109 1.54 30.35 -14.33
N ARG A 110 0.82 30.50 -13.21
CA ARG A 110 1.21 31.33 -12.06
C ARG A 110 1.89 30.51 -10.97
N TYR A 111 1.78 29.18 -11.02
CA TYR A 111 2.45 28.28 -10.09
C TYR A 111 3.31 27.30 -10.88
N ARG A 112 4.62 27.41 -10.71
CA ARG A 112 5.60 26.48 -11.27
C ARG A 112 5.93 25.46 -10.18
N PRO A 113 5.81 24.14 -10.44
CA PRO A 113 6.20 23.13 -9.47
C PRO A 113 7.69 23.23 -9.16
N VAL A 114 8.06 23.27 -7.88
CA VAL A 114 9.45 23.31 -7.39
C VAL A 114 10.28 22.07 -7.75
N SER A 115 9.65 21.06 -8.35
CA SER A 115 10.26 19.81 -8.80
C SER A 115 10.84 19.86 -10.23
N GLN A 116 10.75 20.99 -10.93
CA GLN A 116 11.44 21.19 -12.21
C GLN A 116 12.58 22.20 -12.03
N PRO A 117 13.85 21.74 -11.98
CA PRO A 117 15.01 22.62 -11.92
C PRO A 117 15.07 23.48 -13.18
N GLN A 118 15.21 24.80 -13.03
CA GLN A 118 15.26 25.71 -14.17
C GLN A 118 16.67 25.84 -14.75
N ASP A 119 17.70 25.76 -13.92
CA ASP A 119 19.09 25.77 -14.31
C ASP A 119 19.97 25.05 -13.27
N TRP A 120 21.29 25.07 -13.47
CA TRP A 120 22.26 24.42 -12.59
C TRP A 120 22.34 25.05 -11.18
N ARG A 121 21.77 26.23 -10.95
CA ARG A 121 21.74 26.89 -9.64
C ARG A 121 20.66 26.31 -8.74
N ASP A 122 19.55 25.84 -9.34
CA ASP A 122 18.48 25.10 -8.64
C ASP A 122 18.92 23.73 -8.12
N LEU A 123 20.06 23.22 -8.58
CA LEU A 123 20.64 21.94 -8.15
C LEU A 123 21.66 22.07 -7.00
N GLY A 124 21.72 23.24 -6.33
CA GLY A 124 22.62 23.46 -5.20
C GLY A 124 24.05 23.87 -5.57
N GLY A 125 24.22 24.62 -6.66
CA GLY A 125 25.52 25.03 -7.24
C GLY A 125 26.36 26.05 -6.45
N TYR A 126 26.47 25.91 -5.12
CA TYR A 126 27.33 26.76 -4.26
C TYR A 126 28.63 26.07 -3.81
N MET A 127 29.11 25.07 -4.52
CA MET A 127 30.39 24.42 -4.24
C MET A 127 31.13 24.10 -5.54
N GLN A 128 31.87 25.08 -6.07
CA GLN A 128 33.16 24.83 -6.72
C GLN A 128 33.98 26.12 -6.84
N ASP A 129 35.21 26.00 -6.36
CA ASP A 129 36.17 27.03 -5.95
C ASP A 129 36.69 27.98 -7.04
N GLU A 130 37.23 29.10 -6.54
CA GLU A 130 37.94 30.21 -7.17
C GLU A 130 39.22 29.85 -7.96
N ALA A 131 39.30 28.70 -8.62
CA ALA A 131 40.55 28.22 -9.23
C ALA A 131 40.42 27.87 -10.72
N THR A 132 40.12 28.84 -11.59
CA THR A 132 40.67 28.89 -12.96
C THR A 132 40.30 30.20 -13.66
N GLY A 133 41.09 31.23 -13.42
CA GLY A 133 41.14 32.36 -14.33
C GLY A 133 41.76 31.96 -15.68
N ARG A 134 41.07 32.24 -16.79
CA ARG A 134 41.75 32.75 -17.98
C ARG A 134 40.80 33.55 -18.87
N ARG A 135 41.06 34.86 -18.89
CA ARG A 135 40.64 35.80 -19.93
C ARG A 135 41.02 35.25 -21.31
N ILE A 136 40.13 35.40 -22.29
CA ILE A 136 40.53 35.62 -23.68
C ILE A 136 39.71 36.80 -24.20
N ASN A 137 40.43 37.84 -24.65
CA ASN A 137 39.89 39.11 -25.10
C ASN A 137 39.25 39.03 -26.49
N LYS A 138 38.25 39.90 -26.68
CA LYS A 138 37.71 40.52 -27.90
C LYS A 138 38.67 40.57 -29.11
N THR A 139 38.18 40.31 -30.33
CA THR A 139 38.35 41.25 -31.47
C THR A 139 37.31 41.00 -32.58
N GLU A 140 36.62 42.07 -32.98
CA GLU A 140 35.80 42.23 -34.19
C GLU A 140 36.68 42.32 -35.46
N PRO A 141 36.06 42.32 -36.65
CA PRO A 141 36.06 43.55 -37.45
C PRO A 141 34.67 44.14 -37.69
#